data_AF-A0AA39SU80-F1
#
_entry.id   AF-A0AA39SU80-F1
#
_cell.length_a   1.000
_cell.length_b   1.000
_cell.length_c   1.000
_cell.angle_alpha   90.00
_cell.angle_beta   90.00
_cell.angle_gamma   90.00
#
_symmetry.space_group_name_H-M   'P 1'
#
loop_
_entity.id
_entity.type
_entity.pdbx_description
1 polymer ?
#
loop_
_entity_poly.entity_id
_entity_poly.type
_entity_poly.pdbx_seq_one_letter_code
_entity_poly.pdbx_strand_id
1 'polypeptide(L)'
;MTIGELKEICSRPEVVEVWDTTATDPKLQVFLKAYRNTVPVPIHWCQKAKLLQVKRGIEKQPFQIPDFIAATGVEKIRQAYIEKEDMSKKLRQKQREPKMGKMDIDYQILHDAFFKYQTKPKLTNHGDLYHEGKEFEVKLSEMKKPAGTSSRWGDLEEKET
;
A
#
# COMPACT_ATOMS: atom_id res chain seq x y z
N MET A 1 24.75 18.62 26.90
CA MET A 1 25.34 18.31 25.59
C MET A 1 24.52 19.01 24.54
N THR A 2 25.13 19.84 23.71
CA THR A 2 24.41 20.55 22.64
C THR A 2 24.28 19.65 21.40
N ILE A 3 23.35 19.99 20.50
CA ILE A 3 23.17 19.23 19.25
C ILE A 3 24.42 19.29 18.36
N GLY A 4 25.17 20.40 18.40
CA GLY A 4 26.41 20.58 17.64
C GLY A 4 27.48 19.59 18.09
N GLU A 5 27.71 19.49 19.40
CA GLU A 5 28.65 18.52 19.99
C GLU A 5 28.31 17.07 19.63
N LEU A 6 27.02 16.70 19.62
CA LEU A 6 26.59 15.36 19.23
C LEU A 6 26.84 15.07 17.76
N LYS A 7 26.62 16.06 16.88
CA LYS A 7 26.90 15.92 15.45
C LYS A 7 28.40 15.82 15.16
N GLU A 8 29.23 16.48 15.93
CA GLU A 8 30.69 16.41 15.78
C GLU A 8 31.25 15.03 16.16
N ILE A 9 30.69 14.39 17.20
CA ILE A 9 31.14 13.07 17.67
C ILE A 9 30.58 11.93 16.80
N CYS A 10 29.41 12.12 16.19
CA CYS A 10 28.76 11.08 15.39
C CYS A 10 29.45 10.86 14.04
N SER A 11 29.63 9.60 13.64
CA SER A 11 30.09 9.25 12.29
C SER A 11 29.10 9.62 11.19
N ARG A 12 27.81 9.73 11.53
CA ARG A 12 26.68 10.02 10.63
C ARG A 12 25.83 11.13 11.23
N PRO A 13 26.22 12.41 11.08
CA PRO A 13 25.55 13.52 11.76
C PRO A 13 24.11 13.78 11.27
N GLU A 14 23.70 13.21 10.13
CA GLU A 14 22.37 13.35 9.56
C GLU A 14 21.28 12.62 10.36
N VAL A 15 21.64 11.60 11.15
CA VAL A 15 20.69 10.82 11.96
C VAL A 15 20.39 11.45 13.32
N VAL A 16 21.11 12.52 13.67
CA VAL A 16 20.99 13.19 14.97
C VAL A 16 19.79 14.13 14.95
N GLU A 17 18.85 13.87 15.84
CA GLU A 17 17.60 14.60 15.98
C GLU A 17 17.63 15.52 17.21
N VAL A 18 16.73 16.51 17.26
CA VAL A 18 16.72 17.53 18.32
C VAL A 18 16.50 16.93 19.71
N TRP A 19 15.66 15.89 19.80
CA TRP A 19 15.33 15.18 21.03
C TRP A 19 16.43 14.23 21.53
N ASP A 20 17.50 14.00 20.76
CA ASP A 20 18.60 13.13 21.21
C ASP A 20 19.41 13.78 22.35
N THR A 21 19.34 15.10 22.47
CA THR A 21 19.98 15.86 23.56
C THR A 21 19.38 15.59 24.93
N THR A 22 18.11 15.15 24.99
CA THR A 22 17.40 14.89 26.26
C THR A 22 17.39 13.42 26.67
N ALA A 23 18.13 12.56 25.95
CA ALA A 23 18.28 11.16 26.29
C ALA A 23 19.11 10.95 27.57
N THR A 24 18.90 9.83 28.26
CA THR A 24 19.71 9.44 29.44
C THR A 24 21.19 9.23 29.07
N ASP A 25 21.44 8.63 27.90
CA ASP A 25 22.78 8.51 27.31
C ASP A 25 22.75 8.94 25.83
N PRO A 26 23.00 10.23 25.54
CA PRO A 26 22.97 10.76 24.17
C PRO A 26 24.04 10.16 23.24
N LYS A 27 25.21 9.80 23.77
CA LYS A 27 26.32 9.26 22.95
C LYS A 27 25.99 7.86 22.47
N LEU A 28 25.52 7.00 23.38
CA LEU A 28 25.12 5.63 23.04
C LEU A 28 23.90 5.62 22.10
N GLN A 29 22.90 6.48 22.36
CA GLN A 29 21.71 6.56 21.53
C GLN A 29 22.05 6.91 20.08
N VAL A 30 22.88 7.93 19.87
CA VAL A 30 23.32 8.33 18.52
C VAL A 30 24.19 7.25 17.87
N PHE A 31 25.05 6.58 18.63
CA PHE A 31 25.83 5.45 18.13
C PHE A 31 24.94 4.31 17.59
N LEU A 32 23.87 3.95 18.31
CA LEU A 32 22.93 2.92 17.88
C LEU A 32 22.13 3.34 16.63
N LYS A 33 21.70 4.61 16.58
CA LYS A 33 21.01 5.18 15.40
C LYS A 33 21.90 5.20 14.16
N ALA A 34 23.19 5.49 14.32
CA ALA A 34 24.16 5.52 13.23
C ALA A 34 24.63 4.12 12.80
N TYR A 35 24.31 3.07 13.57
CA TYR A 35 24.77 1.72 13.30
C TYR A 35 24.21 1.17 11.97
N ARG A 36 24.97 0.26 11.36
CA ARG A 36 24.65 -0.26 10.03
C ARG A 36 23.35 -1.07 10.07
N ASN A 37 22.48 -0.80 9.10
CA ASN A 37 21.17 -1.45 8.93
C ASN A 37 20.19 -1.23 10.11
N THR A 38 20.42 -0.20 10.92
CA THR A 38 19.43 0.21 11.92
C THR A 38 18.23 0.85 11.23
N VAL A 39 17.05 0.41 11.64
CA VAL A 39 15.77 0.99 11.20
C VAL A 39 15.38 2.10 12.18
N PRO A 40 15.09 3.33 11.71
CA PRO A 40 14.74 4.44 12.59
C PRO A 40 13.38 4.22 13.25
N VAL A 41 13.18 4.89 14.39
CA VAL A 41 11.90 4.87 15.10
C VAL A 41 10.82 5.55 14.24
N PRO A 42 9.61 4.96 14.09
CA PRO A 42 8.54 5.56 13.31
C PRO A 42 8.15 6.97 13.76
N ILE A 43 8.09 7.93 12.83
CA ILE A 43 7.90 9.39 13.08
C ILE A 43 6.64 9.72 13.91
N HIS A 44 5.62 8.86 13.91
CA HIS A 44 4.37 9.11 14.62
C HIS A 44 4.49 9.05 16.15
N TRP A 45 5.61 8.57 16.71
CA TRP A 45 5.80 8.45 18.16
C TRP A 45 5.64 9.79 18.91
N CYS A 46 6.00 10.90 18.27
CA CYS A 46 5.93 12.25 18.84
C CYS A 46 4.65 13.02 18.42
N GLN A 47 3.74 12.37 17.69
CA GLN A 47 2.50 12.99 17.24
C GLN A 47 1.39 12.85 18.30
N LYS A 48 0.56 13.89 18.43
CA LYS A 48 -0.61 13.86 19.34
C LYS A 48 -1.75 12.99 18.81
N ALA A 49 -1.81 12.79 17.49
CA ALA A 49 -2.83 11.99 16.83
C ALA A 49 -2.50 10.50 16.91
N LYS A 50 -3.52 9.63 16.98
CA LYS A 50 -3.33 8.19 16.85
C LYS A 50 -2.97 7.84 15.40
N LEU A 51 -2.10 6.84 15.20
CA LEU A 51 -1.43 6.47 13.93
C LEU A 51 -2.30 6.47 12.65
N LEU A 52 -3.57 6.08 12.71
CA LEU A 52 -4.46 5.97 11.54
C LEU A 52 -5.70 6.86 11.65
N GLN A 53 -5.67 7.85 12.54
CA GLN A 53 -6.87 8.64 12.85
C GLN A 53 -7.17 9.69 11.78
N VAL A 54 -6.18 10.18 11.05
CA VAL A 54 -6.37 11.21 10.00
C VAL A 54 -7.06 10.60 8.78
N LYS A 55 -6.87 9.30 8.53
CA LYS A 55 -7.54 8.54 7.45
C LYS A 55 -9.05 8.30 7.59
N ARG A 56 -9.68 8.69 8.71
CA ARG A 56 -11.13 8.46 8.91
C ARG A 56 -12.03 9.16 7.89
N GLY A 57 -11.56 10.23 7.24
CA GLY A 57 -12.32 10.97 6.23
C GLY A 57 -12.06 10.55 4.78
N ILE A 58 -11.10 9.64 4.54
CA ILE A 58 -10.73 9.23 3.18
C ILE A 58 -11.40 7.90 2.88
N GLU A 59 -12.17 7.85 1.79
CA GLU A 59 -12.78 6.62 1.32
C GLU A 59 -11.71 5.67 0.77
N LYS A 60 -11.51 4.56 1.47
CA LYS A 60 -10.58 3.52 1.05
C LYS A 60 -11.18 2.76 -0.12
N GLN A 61 -10.43 2.64 -1.21
CA GLN A 61 -10.82 1.79 -2.34
C GLN A 61 -11.03 0.34 -1.86
N PRO A 62 -12.04 -0.36 -2.40
CA PRO A 62 -12.22 -1.78 -2.16
C PRO A 62 -10.97 -2.58 -2.52
N PHE A 63 -10.81 -3.74 -1.90
CA PHE A 63 -9.67 -4.61 -2.19
C PHE A 63 -9.71 -5.06 -3.67
N GLN A 64 -8.65 -4.74 -4.41
CA GLN A 64 -8.46 -5.23 -5.77
C GLN A 64 -7.72 -6.56 -5.73
N ILE A 65 -8.32 -7.56 -6.36
CA ILE A 65 -7.74 -8.91 -6.46
C ILE A 65 -6.59 -8.86 -7.48
N PRO A 66 -5.48 -9.60 -7.28
CA PRO A 66 -4.41 -9.69 -8.27
C PRO A 66 -4.91 -10.13 -9.65
N ASP A 67 -4.32 -9.57 -10.71
CA ASP A 67 -4.77 -9.75 -12.10
C ASP A 67 -4.92 -11.22 -12.52
N PHE A 68 -4.01 -12.09 -12.09
CA PHE A 68 -4.05 -13.52 -12.43
C PHE A 68 -5.25 -14.25 -11.81
N ILE A 69 -5.74 -13.79 -10.65
CA ILE A 69 -6.96 -14.32 -10.03
C ILE A 69 -8.19 -13.64 -10.65
N ALA A 70 -8.14 -12.34 -10.93
CA ALA A 70 -9.23 -11.63 -11.61
C ALA A 70 -9.53 -12.25 -13.00
N ALA A 71 -8.49 -12.71 -13.70
CA ALA A 71 -8.58 -13.41 -14.98
C ALA A 71 -9.40 -14.71 -14.93
N THR A 72 -9.52 -15.37 -13.75
CA THR A 72 -10.36 -16.56 -13.59
C THR A 72 -11.86 -16.26 -13.69
N GLY A 73 -12.27 -15.00 -13.68
CA GLY A 73 -13.67 -14.59 -13.76
C GLY A 73 -14.47 -14.75 -12.46
N VAL A 74 -13.83 -15.19 -11.36
CA VAL A 74 -14.44 -15.34 -10.03
C VAL A 74 -15.15 -14.07 -9.56
N GLU A 75 -14.56 -12.90 -9.79
CA GLU A 75 -15.12 -11.61 -9.38
C GLU A 75 -16.50 -11.38 -10.02
N LYS A 76 -16.59 -11.58 -11.35
CA LYS A 76 -17.83 -11.39 -12.12
C LYS A 76 -18.92 -12.38 -11.69
N ILE A 77 -18.55 -13.64 -11.51
CA ILE A 77 -19.49 -14.69 -11.05
C ILE A 77 -20.05 -14.31 -9.68
N ARG A 78 -19.16 -13.95 -8.74
CA ARG A 78 -19.56 -13.58 -7.38
C ARG A 78 -20.44 -12.34 -7.34
N GLN A 79 -20.14 -11.34 -8.15
CA GLN A 79 -20.91 -10.09 -8.20
C GLN A 79 -22.32 -10.31 -8.76
N ALA A 80 -22.44 -11.07 -9.85
CA ALA A 80 -23.74 -11.47 -10.40
C ALA A 80 -24.60 -12.28 -9.41
N TYR A 81 -23.97 -13.05 -8.52
CA TYR A 81 -24.67 -13.78 -7.45
C TYR A 81 -25.17 -12.87 -6.34
N ILE A 82 -24.36 -11.92 -5.90
CA ILE A 82 -24.73 -10.94 -4.89
C ILE A 82 -25.91 -10.10 -5.41
N GLU A 83 -25.85 -9.63 -6.65
CA GLU A 83 -26.95 -8.89 -7.30
C GLU A 83 -28.24 -9.72 -7.38
N LYS A 84 -28.14 -11.00 -7.77
CA LYS A 84 -29.30 -11.91 -7.78
C LYS A 84 -29.89 -12.14 -6.39
N GLU A 85 -29.04 -12.31 -5.36
CA GLU A 85 -29.52 -12.46 -3.98
C GLU A 85 -30.15 -11.18 -3.43
N ASP A 86 -29.59 -10.01 -3.71
CA ASP A 86 -30.12 -8.73 -3.23
C ASP A 86 -31.43 -8.35 -3.93
N MET A 87 -31.57 -8.66 -5.22
CA MET A 87 -32.85 -8.57 -5.93
C MET A 87 -33.89 -9.54 -5.38
N SER A 88 -33.48 -10.77 -5.03
CA SER A 88 -34.38 -11.78 -4.47
C SER A 88 -34.75 -11.51 -2.99
N LYS A 89 -33.93 -10.81 -2.21
CA LYS A 89 -34.23 -10.45 -0.81
C LYS A 89 -35.28 -9.36 -0.67
N LYS A 90 -35.51 -8.54 -1.71
CA LYS A 90 -36.61 -7.55 -1.75
C LYS A 90 -38.00 -8.18 -1.86
N LEU A 91 -38.11 -9.49 -2.14
CA LEU A 91 -39.38 -10.21 -2.19
C LEU A 91 -39.33 -11.45 -1.28
N ARG A 92 -40.11 -11.41 -0.19
CA ARG A 92 -40.28 -12.46 0.84
C ARG A 92 -40.15 -13.90 0.28
N GLN A 93 -38.98 -14.54 0.39
CA GLN A 93 -38.89 -15.99 0.26
C GLN A 93 -37.67 -16.53 1.02
N LYS A 94 -37.83 -16.63 2.35
CA LYS A 94 -36.79 -17.12 3.28
C LYS A 94 -36.97 -18.60 3.66
N GLN A 95 -37.62 -19.40 2.82
CA GLN A 95 -37.89 -20.81 3.10
C GLN A 95 -37.76 -21.65 1.81
N ARG A 96 -36.53 -21.77 1.30
CA ARG A 96 -36.18 -22.75 0.27
C ARG A 96 -34.80 -23.34 0.56
N GLU A 97 -34.70 -24.65 0.41
CA GLU A 97 -33.51 -25.47 0.64
C GLU A 97 -32.28 -24.93 -0.12
N PRO A 98 -31.07 -25.09 0.43
CA PRO A 98 -29.84 -24.62 -0.21
C PRO A 98 -29.60 -25.38 -1.52
N LYS A 99 -29.74 -24.68 -2.65
CA LYS A 99 -29.29 -25.19 -3.95
C LYS A 99 -27.76 -25.24 -3.97
N MET A 100 -27.20 -26.44 -3.92
CA MET A 100 -25.78 -26.73 -4.10
C MET A 100 -25.37 -26.44 -5.57
N GLY A 101 -24.11 -26.04 -5.80
CA GLY A 101 -23.57 -25.82 -7.16
C GLY A 101 -23.73 -24.41 -7.75
N LYS A 102 -23.87 -23.37 -6.92
CA LYS A 102 -24.01 -21.98 -7.40
C LYS A 102 -22.76 -21.45 -8.13
N MET A 103 -21.56 -21.85 -7.73
CA MET A 103 -20.32 -21.35 -8.32
C MET A 103 -19.55 -22.52 -8.91
N ASP A 104 -19.76 -22.76 -10.21
CA ASP A 104 -19.00 -23.77 -10.94
C ASP A 104 -17.90 -23.07 -11.73
N ILE A 105 -16.65 -23.31 -11.34
CA ILE A 105 -15.45 -22.79 -11.99
C ILE A 105 -14.57 -24.00 -12.27
N ASP A 106 -14.12 -24.11 -13.51
CA ASP A 106 -13.25 -25.21 -13.91
C ASP A 106 -11.97 -25.23 -13.05
N TYR A 107 -11.72 -26.38 -12.44
CA TYR A 107 -10.54 -26.63 -11.62
C TYR A 107 -9.25 -26.38 -12.40
N GLN A 108 -9.23 -26.68 -13.70
CA GLN A 108 -8.06 -26.49 -14.54
C GLN A 108 -7.68 -25.01 -14.67
N ILE A 109 -8.69 -24.13 -14.75
CA ILE A 109 -8.48 -22.67 -14.82
C ILE A 109 -7.89 -22.15 -13.51
N LEU A 110 -8.38 -22.64 -12.37
CA LEU A 110 -7.85 -22.28 -11.06
C LEU A 110 -6.41 -22.77 -10.90
N HIS A 111 -6.13 -24.01 -11.30
CA HIS A 111 -4.79 -24.57 -11.27
C HIS A 111 -3.82 -23.71 -12.11
N ASP A 112 -4.17 -23.41 -13.36
CA ASP A 112 -3.30 -22.61 -14.23
C ASP A 112 -3.11 -21.17 -13.72
N ALA A 113 -4.12 -20.57 -13.08
CA ALA A 113 -3.99 -19.23 -12.48
C ALA A 113 -2.93 -19.18 -11.37
N PHE A 114 -2.89 -20.20 -10.50
CA PHE A 114 -1.94 -20.24 -9.38
C PHE A 114 -0.56 -20.80 -9.74
N PHE A 115 -0.46 -21.68 -10.73
CA PHE A 115 0.80 -22.36 -11.05
C PHE A 115 1.48 -21.85 -12.33
N LYS A 116 0.72 -21.33 -13.30
CA LYS A 116 1.25 -20.88 -14.60
C LYS A 116 1.29 -19.36 -14.73
N TYR A 117 0.26 -18.67 -14.27
CA TYR A 117 0.12 -17.20 -14.43
C TYR A 117 0.43 -16.40 -13.16
N GLN A 118 0.98 -17.04 -12.13
CA GLN A 118 1.31 -16.37 -10.88
C GLN A 118 2.32 -15.25 -11.09
N THR A 119 1.97 -14.04 -10.66
CA THR A 119 2.88 -12.89 -10.67
C THR A 119 3.37 -12.57 -9.27
N LYS A 120 4.65 -12.22 -9.15
CA LYS A 120 5.24 -11.82 -7.87
C LYS A 120 4.72 -10.42 -7.49
N PRO A 121 4.16 -10.24 -6.27
CA PRO A 121 3.68 -8.93 -5.85
C PRO A 121 4.84 -7.93 -5.70
N LYS A 122 4.51 -6.64 -5.73
CA LYS A 122 5.46 -5.57 -5.41
C LYS A 122 5.84 -5.66 -3.93
N LEU A 123 7.05 -6.12 -3.65
CA LEU A 123 7.60 -6.18 -2.29
C LEU A 123 8.30 -4.86 -1.92
N THR A 124 8.47 -4.64 -0.62
CA THR A 124 9.24 -3.52 -0.05
C THR A 124 10.59 -4.01 0.46
N ASN A 125 11.56 -3.12 0.52
CA ASN A 125 12.89 -3.46 1.03
C ASN A 125 12.91 -3.39 2.56
N HIS A 126 13.94 -3.98 3.16
CA HIS A 126 14.19 -3.82 4.59
C HIS A 126 14.49 -2.33 4.89
N GLY A 127 13.85 -1.79 5.93
CA GLY A 127 13.92 -0.37 6.30
C GLY A 127 12.80 0.50 5.72
N ASP A 128 11.93 -0.03 4.85
CA ASP A 128 10.76 0.71 4.36
C ASP A 128 9.61 0.68 5.39
N LEU A 129 9.61 1.59 6.38
CA LEU A 129 8.52 1.66 7.35
C LEU A 129 7.24 2.26 6.76
N TYR A 130 6.09 1.75 7.21
CA TYR A 130 4.80 2.36 6.90
C TYR A 130 4.53 3.58 7.78
N HIS A 131 4.05 4.66 7.17
CA HIS A 131 3.51 5.82 7.86
C HIS A 131 2.20 6.24 7.22
N GLU A 132 1.43 7.04 7.95
CA GLU A 132 0.22 7.63 7.39
C GLU A 132 0.58 8.49 6.17
N GLY A 133 -0.17 8.35 5.09
CA GLY A 133 0.13 9.04 3.82
C GLY A 133 1.00 8.27 2.83
N LYS A 134 1.70 7.20 3.26
CA LYS A 134 2.66 6.46 2.41
C LYS A 134 2.05 5.92 1.11
N GLU A 135 0.77 5.57 1.09
CA GLU A 135 0.09 5.09 -0.12
C GLU A 135 -0.19 6.18 -1.17
N PHE A 136 -0.17 7.46 -0.78
CA PHE A 136 -0.40 8.59 -1.69
C PHE A 136 0.91 9.13 -2.27
N GLU A 137 2.05 8.66 -1.78
CA GLU A 137 3.36 9.06 -2.28
C GLU A 137 3.62 8.40 -3.63
N VAL A 138 3.76 9.24 -4.67
CA VAL A 138 4.18 8.77 -5.99
C VAL A 138 5.66 8.39 -5.92
N LYS A 139 5.98 7.12 -6.21
CA LYS A 139 7.37 6.68 -6.25
C LYS A 139 8.09 7.36 -7.43
N LEU A 140 9.28 7.90 -7.19
CA LEU A 140 10.10 8.50 -8.27
C LEU A 140 10.38 7.53 -9.44
N SER A 141 10.37 6.21 -9.18
CA SER A 141 10.48 5.19 -10.24
C SER A 141 9.33 5.23 -11.26
N GLU A 142 8.18 5.78 -10.88
CA GLU A 142 6.98 5.92 -11.71
C GLU A 142 6.91 7.30 -12.39
N MET A 143 7.77 8.25 -12.01
CA MET A 143 7.96 9.50 -12.75
C MET A 143 8.74 9.22 -14.04
N LYS A 144 8.05 9.30 -15.18
CA LYS A 144 8.68 9.29 -16.50
C LYS A 144 9.75 10.40 -16.56
N LYS A 145 10.94 10.07 -17.08
CA LYS A 145 12.00 11.05 -17.33
C LYS A 145 11.45 12.21 -18.19
N PRO A 146 11.88 13.46 -17.97
CA PRO A 146 11.33 14.65 -18.64
C PRO A 146 11.51 14.68 -20.17
N ALA A 147 12.15 13.68 -20.78
CA ALA A 147 12.43 13.60 -22.22
C ALA A 147 11.38 12.82 -23.04
N GLY A 148 10.21 12.51 -22.47
CA GLY A 148 9.11 11.91 -23.21
C GLY A 148 7.83 12.69 -22.98
N THR A 149 7.35 13.40 -24.00
CA THR A 149 5.99 13.93 -24.01
C THR A 149 5.04 12.81 -23.62
N SER A 150 4.32 13.01 -22.52
CA SER A 150 3.27 12.08 -22.13
C SER A 150 2.21 12.12 -23.23
N SER A 151 1.87 10.96 -23.79
CA SER A 151 0.87 10.81 -24.86
C SER A 151 -0.46 11.49 -24.55
N ARG A 152 -0.75 11.73 -23.27
CA ARG A 152 -1.90 12.53 -22.80
C ARG A 152 -1.92 13.99 -23.30
N TRP A 153 -0.76 14.55 -23.67
CA TRP A 153 -0.64 15.93 -24.16
C TRP A 153 -0.54 16.02 -25.69
N GLY A 154 -0.22 14.92 -26.39
CA GLY A 154 -0.14 14.90 -27.86
C GLY A 154 -1.51 14.94 -28.54
N ASP A 155 -2.54 14.39 -27.89
CA ASP A 155 -3.90 14.29 -28.46
C ASP A 155 -4.70 15.61 -28.42
N LEU A 156 -4.15 16.67 -27.82
CA LEU A 156 -4.79 18.00 -27.77
C LEU A 156 -4.36 18.91 -28.92
N GLU A 157 -3.22 18.66 -29.55
CA GLU A 157 -2.71 19.48 -30.67
C GLU A 157 -3.30 19.08 -32.03
N GLU A 158 -3.86 17.86 -32.17
CA GLU A 158 -4.46 17.39 -33.43
C GLU A 158 -5.93 17.80 -33.64
N LYS A 159 -6.53 18.56 -32.71
CA LYS A 159 -7.93 19.03 -32.83
C LYS A 159 -8.11 20.49 -33.20
N GLU A 160 -7.03 21.23 -33.49
CA GLU A 160 -7.10 22.65 -33.87
C GLU A 160 -6.61 22.98 -35.29
N THR A 161 -6.56 22.00 -36.20
CA THR A 161 -6.35 22.25 -37.65
C THR A 161 -7.46 21.67 -38.51
#